data_AF-A0A4V6XWF7-F1
#
_entry.id   AF-A0A4V6XWF7-F1
#
_cell.length_a   1.000
_cell.length_b   1.000
_cell.length_c   1.000
_cell.angle_alpha   90.00
_cell.angle_beta   90.00
_cell.angle_gamma   90.00
#
_symmetry.space_group_name_H-M   'P 1'
#
loop_
_entity.id
_entity.type
_entity.pdbx_description
1 polymer ?
#
loop_
_entity_poly.entity_id
_entity_poly.type
_entity_poly.pdbx_seq_one_letter_code
_entity_poly.pdbx_strand_id
1 'polypeptide(L)'
;MPDNDPVIDLDSFCHFLSEDHFTERFWLVVELGTTLAVSSLIGNLLLSIFLALNRFRKNSIWTYLLILAICDVFVSVSYPLLNVVPIWYRSERNVSLKNIWMSYQKLVVTASNITISLGSFLILFAALERLVLSKLVRLTITLKNNRKSIIIAGLVLSVLSYGSMMFETQFIRDPKCAGTINENFLTVTSLTRNWGFLLQSYRTVFGILLSLLAFIAALGCMFAKARTQVYGPVAQKEADLENTNQATIRSRTLLLLAITNLMSPVLGAVIYAWEHIDSESLINNLFFYVIAIDMLSLLTIVACALRLLIYLLCEPEFRQDFKNFLVCKKNELQHSEVAGL
;
A
#
# COMPACT_ATOMS: atom_id res chain seq x y z
N MET A 1 35.22 41.02 -2.24
CA MET A 1 33.77 41.34 -2.19
C MET A 1 33.18 40.35 -1.21
N PRO A 2 32.63 40.81 -0.07
CA PRO A 2 32.05 39.89 0.90
C PRO A 2 30.75 39.32 0.34
N ASP A 3 30.58 38.02 0.57
CA ASP A 3 29.45 37.20 0.19
C ASP A 3 28.16 37.75 0.80
N ASN A 4 27.25 38.21 -0.06
CA ASN A 4 25.85 38.45 0.29
C ASN A 4 25.10 37.12 0.25
N ASP A 5 25.42 36.22 1.19
CA ASP A 5 24.46 35.17 1.55
C ASP A 5 23.30 35.86 2.28
N PRO A 6 22.04 35.59 1.94
CA PRO A 6 20.92 36.15 2.67
C PRO A 6 21.00 35.65 4.10
N VAL A 7 21.26 36.55 5.04
CA VAL A 7 21.18 36.26 6.48
C VAL A 7 19.72 35.93 6.78
N ILE A 8 19.39 34.63 6.71
CA ILE A 8 18.12 34.13 7.22
C ILE A 8 18.16 34.43 8.71
N ASP A 9 17.26 35.30 9.17
CA ASP A 9 17.14 35.64 10.57
C ASP A 9 16.93 34.36 11.38
N LEU A 10 17.80 34.12 12.36
CA LEU A 10 17.82 32.88 13.13
C LEU A 10 16.48 32.67 13.86
N ASP A 11 15.88 33.76 14.33
CA ASP A 11 14.57 33.73 14.98
C ASP A 11 13.47 33.31 13.99
N SER A 12 13.52 33.86 12.77
CA SER A 12 12.64 33.45 11.68
C SER A 12 12.80 31.96 11.38
N PHE A 13 14.02 31.42 11.31
CA PHE A 13 14.26 30.00 11.06
C PHE A 13 13.73 29.10 12.19
N CYS A 14 13.97 29.48 13.45
CA CYS A 14 13.56 28.66 14.59
C CYS A 14 12.03 28.54 14.74
N HIS A 15 11.29 29.57 14.32
CA HIS A 15 9.82 29.62 14.36
C HIS A 15 9.15 29.37 13.01
N PHE A 16 9.91 29.26 11.92
CA PHE A 16 9.37 29.09 10.58
C PHE A 16 8.55 27.81 10.48
N LEU A 17 7.30 27.99 10.05
CA LEU A 17 6.39 26.92 9.70
C LEU A 17 5.79 27.30 8.36
N SER A 18 6.03 26.51 7.31
CA SER A 18 5.31 26.73 6.07
C SER A 18 3.85 26.34 6.28
N GLU A 19 2.96 27.33 6.22
CA GLU A 19 1.50 27.15 6.32
C GLU A 19 0.86 26.83 4.96
N ASP A 20 1.68 26.48 3.97
CA ASP A 20 1.26 26.29 2.58
C ASP A 20 0.12 25.27 2.49
N HIS A 21 -1.04 25.79 2.07
CA HIS A 21 -2.24 25.02 1.71
C HIS A 21 -2.79 24.14 2.85
N PHE A 22 -2.71 24.64 4.07
CA PHE A 22 -3.19 23.93 5.25
C PHE A 22 -4.66 23.48 5.12
N THR A 23 -5.56 24.36 4.67
CA THR A 23 -7.01 24.10 4.61
C THR A 23 -7.34 22.96 3.65
N GLU A 24 -6.79 22.99 2.44
CA GLU A 24 -7.04 21.98 1.41
C GLU A 24 -6.51 20.61 1.87
N ARG A 25 -5.30 20.60 2.45
CA ARG A 25 -4.69 19.39 2.98
C ARG A 25 -5.43 18.86 4.20
N PHE A 26 -5.99 19.72 5.04
CA PHE A 26 -6.77 19.30 6.19
C PHE A 26 -7.98 18.46 5.76
N TRP A 27 -8.81 18.98 4.86
CA TRP A 27 -9.97 18.24 4.35
C TRP A 27 -9.57 16.97 3.59
N LEU A 28 -8.52 17.05 2.79
CA LEU A 28 -8.09 15.94 1.93
C LEU A 28 -7.41 14.81 2.71
N VAL A 29 -6.46 15.14 3.58
CA VAL A 29 -5.60 14.17 4.27
C VAL A 29 -6.16 13.79 5.63
N VAL A 30 -6.64 14.78 6.40
CA VAL A 30 -7.14 14.52 7.76
C VAL A 30 -8.54 13.94 7.70
N GLU A 31 -9.50 14.62 7.10
CA GLU A 31 -10.89 14.14 7.10
C GLU A 31 -11.08 12.93 6.16
N LEU A 32 -10.85 13.11 4.85
CA LEU A 32 -11.06 12.04 3.87
C LEU A 32 -10.04 10.89 4.05
N GLY A 33 -8.77 11.22 4.30
CA GLY A 33 -7.73 10.21 4.47
C GLY A 33 -7.92 9.32 5.70
N THR A 34 -8.28 9.89 6.86
CA THR A 34 -8.51 9.08 8.06
C THR A 34 -9.76 8.22 7.95
N THR A 35 -10.85 8.74 7.38
CA THR A 35 -12.09 7.96 7.20
C THR A 35 -11.87 6.76 6.27
N LEU A 36 -11.11 6.95 5.19
CA LEU A 36 -10.68 5.85 4.32
C LEU A 36 -9.75 4.87 5.04
N ALA A 37 -8.79 5.36 5.82
CA ALA A 37 -7.87 4.51 6.58
C ALA A 37 -8.59 3.66 7.63
N VAL A 38 -9.57 4.23 8.35
CA VAL A 38 -10.40 3.50 9.32
C VAL A 38 -11.27 2.45 8.61
N SER A 39 -11.90 2.82 7.49
CA SER A 39 -12.70 1.88 6.69
C SER A 39 -11.85 0.72 6.17
N SER A 40 -10.65 1.02 5.67
CA SER A 40 -9.67 0.04 5.24
C SER A 40 -9.20 -0.86 6.39
N LEU A 41 -8.93 -0.28 7.55
CA LEU A 41 -8.50 -1.01 8.74
C LEU A 41 -9.55 -2.04 9.16
N ILE A 42 -10.81 -1.60 9.31
CA ILE A 42 -11.93 -2.48 9.69
C ILE A 42 -12.12 -3.57 8.64
N GLY A 43 -12.18 -3.20 7.35
CA GLY A 43 -12.41 -4.14 6.25
C GLY A 43 -11.32 -5.22 6.16
N ASN A 44 -10.05 -4.82 6.25
CA ASN A 44 -8.92 -5.75 6.13
C ASN A 44 -8.68 -6.56 7.42
N LEU A 45 -9.01 -6.04 8.60
CA LEU A 45 -9.07 -6.83 9.84
C LEU A 45 -10.13 -7.93 9.75
N LEU A 46 -11.34 -7.60 9.33
CA LEU A 46 -12.41 -8.60 9.16
C LEU A 46 -12.02 -9.66 8.11
N LEU A 47 -11.46 -9.22 6.98
CA LEU A 47 -10.99 -10.12 5.92
C LEU A 47 -9.88 -11.06 6.42
N SER A 48 -8.88 -10.53 7.12
CA SER A 48 -7.77 -11.33 7.65
C SER A 48 -8.24 -12.33 8.71
N ILE A 49 -9.12 -11.93 9.63
CA ILE A 49 -9.73 -12.84 10.62
C ILE A 49 -10.49 -13.96 9.91
N PHE A 50 -11.37 -13.62 8.97
CA PHE A 50 -12.16 -14.61 8.23
C PHE A 50 -11.28 -15.63 7.48
N LEU A 51 -10.24 -15.17 6.80
CA LEU A 51 -9.31 -16.03 6.07
C LEU A 51 -8.40 -16.85 6.99
N ALA A 52 -8.00 -16.30 8.14
CA ALA A 52 -7.15 -16.99 9.10
C ALA A 52 -7.85 -18.15 9.80
N LEU A 53 -9.14 -17.98 10.12
CA LEU A 53 -9.96 -19.01 10.78
C LEU A 53 -10.30 -20.17 9.84
N ASN A 54 -10.39 -19.94 8.53
CA ASN A 54 -10.68 -20.99 7.56
C ASN A 54 -9.42 -21.76 7.14
N ARG A 55 -9.18 -22.93 7.77
CA ARG A 55 -7.99 -23.78 7.54
C ARG A 55 -7.81 -24.21 6.08
N PHE A 56 -8.90 -24.45 5.35
CA PHE A 56 -8.84 -24.81 3.93
C PHE A 56 -8.34 -23.64 3.08
N ARG A 57 -8.84 -22.43 3.34
CA ARG A 57 -8.41 -21.22 2.63
C ARG A 57 -6.96 -20.87 2.99
N LYS A 58 -6.56 -21.02 4.25
CA LYS A 58 -5.20 -20.75 4.72
C LYS A 58 -4.11 -21.56 4.01
N ASN A 59 -4.42 -22.77 3.51
CA ASN A 59 -3.47 -23.64 2.79
C ASN A 59 -3.63 -23.57 1.25
N SER A 60 -4.34 -22.57 0.73
CA SER A 60 -4.67 -22.42 -0.68
C SER A 60 -4.08 -21.15 -1.28
N ILE A 61 -4.51 -20.76 -2.50
CA ILE A 61 -4.14 -19.47 -3.09
C ILE A 61 -4.56 -18.27 -2.23
N TRP A 62 -5.56 -18.45 -1.36
CA TRP A 62 -6.02 -17.44 -0.40
C TRP A 62 -4.95 -17.08 0.65
N THR A 63 -3.87 -17.85 0.79
CA THR A 63 -2.74 -17.47 1.67
C THR A 63 -2.13 -16.13 1.25
N TYR A 64 -1.93 -15.89 -0.06
CA TYR A 64 -1.40 -14.60 -0.52
C TYR A 64 -2.33 -13.46 -0.15
N LEU A 65 -3.64 -13.68 -0.27
CA LEU A 65 -4.67 -12.69 0.04
C LEU A 65 -4.78 -12.42 1.54
N LEU A 66 -4.59 -13.45 2.38
CA LEU A 66 -4.54 -13.31 3.84
C LEU A 66 -3.33 -12.45 4.26
N ILE A 67 -2.12 -12.80 3.80
CA ILE A 67 -0.92 -11.99 4.12
C ILE A 67 -1.10 -10.57 3.61
N LEU A 68 -1.67 -10.42 2.41
CA LEU A 68 -1.89 -9.12 1.85
C LEU A 68 -2.92 -8.29 2.63
N ALA A 69 -3.99 -8.88 3.16
CA ALA A 69 -4.91 -8.19 4.06
C ALA A 69 -4.23 -7.75 5.37
N ILE A 70 -3.29 -8.56 5.91
CA ILE A 70 -2.47 -8.17 7.07
C ILE A 70 -1.55 -6.99 6.73
N CYS A 71 -0.94 -6.99 5.55
CA CYS A 71 -0.17 -5.87 5.03
C CYS A 71 -1.03 -4.60 4.91
N ASP A 72 -2.24 -4.71 4.39
CA ASP A 72 -3.17 -3.58 4.24
C ASP A 72 -3.59 -2.98 5.60
N VAL A 73 -3.74 -3.81 6.64
CA VAL A 73 -3.95 -3.35 8.02
C VAL A 73 -2.78 -2.49 8.49
N PHE A 74 -1.54 -2.96 8.27
CA PHE A 74 -0.35 -2.21 8.64
C PHE A 74 -0.27 -0.86 7.90
N VAL A 75 -0.53 -0.84 6.58
CA VAL A 75 -0.57 0.39 5.78
C VAL A 75 -1.64 1.36 6.28
N SER A 76 -2.81 0.83 6.66
CA SER A 76 -3.92 1.63 7.17
C SER A 76 -3.61 2.30 8.51
N VAL A 77 -2.91 1.61 9.42
CA VAL A 77 -2.42 2.20 10.67
C VAL A 77 -1.31 3.22 10.41
N SER A 78 -0.45 2.97 9.43
CA SER A 78 0.67 3.86 9.10
C SER A 78 0.22 5.18 8.50
N TYR A 79 -0.88 5.20 7.75
CA TYR A 79 -1.36 6.39 7.04
C TYR A 79 -1.55 7.63 7.95
N PRO A 80 -2.35 7.57 9.04
CA PRO A 80 -2.53 8.74 9.90
C PRO A 80 -1.22 9.13 10.62
N LEU A 81 -0.41 8.15 11.00
CA LEU A 81 0.88 8.40 11.65
C LEU A 81 1.84 9.20 10.76
N LEU A 82 1.82 8.94 9.46
CA LEU A 82 2.70 9.59 8.48
C LEU A 82 2.12 10.90 7.95
N ASN A 83 0.81 10.96 7.66
CA ASN A 83 0.23 12.08 6.91
C ASN A 83 -0.57 13.05 7.77
N VAL A 84 -1.25 12.56 8.82
CA VAL A 84 -2.14 13.39 9.66
C VAL A 84 -1.36 14.08 10.78
N VAL A 85 -0.49 13.34 11.47
CA VAL A 85 0.31 13.90 12.57
C VAL A 85 1.13 15.13 12.15
N PRO A 86 1.74 15.17 10.94
CA PRO A 86 2.40 16.39 10.45
C PRO A 86 1.51 17.61 10.30
N ILE A 87 0.25 17.42 9.90
CA ILE A 87 -0.69 18.53 9.78
C ILE A 87 -1.11 18.97 11.19
N TRP A 88 -1.33 18.01 12.09
CA TRP A 88 -1.77 18.28 13.46
C TRP A 88 -0.74 19.06 14.28
N TYR A 89 0.52 18.61 14.32
CA TYR A 89 1.53 19.32 15.11
C TYR A 89 1.81 20.72 14.55
N ARG A 90 1.60 20.93 13.26
CA ARG A 90 1.72 22.25 12.62
C ARG A 90 0.58 23.17 13.05
N SER A 91 -0.66 22.67 13.02
CA SER A 91 -1.86 23.39 13.45
C SER A 91 -1.73 23.91 14.89
N GLU A 92 -1.33 23.02 15.80
CA GLU A 92 -1.24 23.32 17.24
C GLU A 92 0.11 23.93 17.65
N ARG A 93 1.04 24.13 16.70
CA ARG A 93 2.43 24.53 16.95
C ARG A 93 3.09 23.71 18.08
N ASN A 94 2.80 22.41 18.11
CA ASN A 94 3.14 21.53 19.23
C ASN A 94 4.49 20.83 19.02
N VAL A 95 5.51 21.32 19.73
CA VAL A 95 6.90 20.80 19.66
C VAL A 95 6.99 19.35 20.16
N SER A 96 6.27 19.00 21.22
CA SER A 96 6.27 17.63 21.76
C SER A 96 5.71 16.63 20.75
N LEU A 97 4.61 16.97 20.08
CA LEU A 97 4.01 16.11 19.06
C LEU A 97 4.93 15.96 17.83
N LYS A 98 5.62 17.03 17.42
CA LYS A 98 6.66 16.95 16.38
C LYS A 98 7.79 16.01 16.80
N ASN A 99 8.28 16.09 18.04
CA ASN A 99 9.37 15.25 18.53
C ASN A 99 8.99 13.76 18.54
N ILE A 100 7.74 13.43 18.92
CA ILE A 100 7.22 12.07 18.84
C ILE A 100 7.15 11.61 17.38
N TRP A 101 6.63 12.44 16.48
CA TRP A 101 6.61 12.11 15.05
C TRP A 101 8.01 11.84 14.50
N MET A 102 8.99 12.67 14.87
CA MET A 102 10.39 12.53 14.47
C MET A 102 11.01 11.20 14.92
N SER A 103 10.59 10.62 16.04
CA SER A 103 11.16 9.37 16.57
C SER A 103 10.73 8.15 15.76
N TYR A 104 9.53 8.14 15.18
CA TYR A 104 9.00 6.96 14.48
C TYR A 104 8.93 7.10 12.96
N GLN A 105 8.86 8.32 12.40
CA GLN A 105 8.53 8.53 10.99
C GLN A 105 9.41 7.74 10.01
N LYS A 106 10.72 7.63 10.26
CA LYS A 106 11.68 6.94 9.37
C LYS A 106 11.40 5.45 9.32
N LEU A 107 11.10 4.86 10.49
CA LEU A 107 10.75 3.46 10.60
C LEU A 107 9.42 3.19 9.93
N VAL A 108 8.40 4.00 10.23
CA VAL A 108 7.05 3.81 9.69
C VAL A 108 7.04 3.99 8.17
N VAL A 109 7.67 5.03 7.62
CA VAL A 109 7.71 5.25 6.16
C VAL A 109 8.44 4.11 5.44
N THR A 110 9.54 3.62 6.01
CA THR A 110 10.31 2.50 5.43
C THR A 110 9.49 1.21 5.48
N ALA A 111 8.91 0.89 6.63
CA ALA A 111 8.09 -0.30 6.81
C ALA A 111 6.84 -0.27 5.93
N SER A 112 6.19 0.89 5.76
CA SER A 112 5.03 1.03 4.87
C SER A 112 5.41 0.76 3.42
N ASN A 113 6.52 1.32 2.93
CA ASN A 113 6.98 1.07 1.56
C ASN A 113 7.38 -0.40 1.31
N ILE A 114 8.04 -1.04 2.27
CA ILE A 114 8.32 -2.48 2.23
C ILE A 114 7.01 -3.27 2.14
N THR A 115 6.01 -2.90 2.94
CA THR A 115 4.71 -3.56 3.00
C THR A 115 3.91 -3.39 1.70
N ILE A 116 3.90 -2.18 1.13
CA ILE A 116 3.26 -1.89 -0.17
C ILE A 116 3.94 -2.70 -1.28
N SER A 117 5.28 -2.74 -1.30
CA SER A 117 6.05 -3.53 -2.27
C SER A 117 5.77 -5.03 -2.15
N LEU A 118 5.75 -5.56 -0.92
CA LEU A 118 5.37 -6.94 -0.66
C LEU A 118 3.96 -7.21 -1.19
N GLY A 119 3.07 -6.22 -1.09
CA GLY A 119 1.73 -6.33 -1.61
C GLY A 119 1.64 -6.52 -3.11
N SER A 120 2.42 -5.76 -3.88
CA SER A 120 2.51 -5.97 -5.33
C SER A 120 3.10 -7.35 -5.67
N PHE A 121 4.07 -7.85 -4.91
CA PHE A 121 4.56 -9.24 -5.06
C PHE A 121 3.47 -10.28 -4.79
N LEU A 122 2.66 -10.11 -3.74
CA LEU A 122 1.60 -11.06 -3.40
C LEU A 122 0.52 -11.13 -4.48
N ILE A 123 0.16 -10.00 -5.10
CA ILE A 123 -0.74 -9.98 -6.26
C ILE A 123 -0.09 -10.67 -7.46
N LEU A 124 1.18 -10.36 -7.76
CA LEU A 124 1.93 -10.98 -8.84
C LEU A 124 1.99 -12.50 -8.69
N PHE A 125 2.36 -13.02 -7.52
CA PHE A 125 2.45 -14.46 -7.28
C PHE A 125 1.09 -15.14 -7.34
N ALA A 126 0.03 -14.50 -6.84
CA ALA A 126 -1.33 -15.02 -6.98
C ALA A 126 -1.76 -15.10 -8.46
N ALA A 127 -1.41 -14.11 -9.28
CA ALA A 127 -1.69 -14.12 -10.72
C ALA A 127 -0.84 -15.17 -11.45
N LEU A 128 0.47 -15.24 -11.17
CA LEU A 128 1.37 -16.23 -11.77
C LEU A 128 0.96 -17.67 -11.44
N GLU A 129 0.62 -17.96 -10.18
CA GLU A 129 0.17 -19.31 -9.79
C GLU A 129 -1.07 -19.73 -10.59
N ARG A 130 -2.02 -18.82 -10.82
CA ARG A 130 -3.20 -19.11 -11.65
C ARG A 130 -2.89 -19.23 -13.14
N LEU A 131 -1.97 -18.43 -13.65
CA LEU A 131 -1.54 -18.49 -15.04
C LEU A 131 -0.83 -19.83 -15.31
N VAL A 132 0.07 -20.24 -14.43
CA VAL A 132 0.80 -21.51 -14.51
C VAL A 132 -0.15 -22.70 -14.37
N LEU A 133 -1.15 -22.63 -13.48
CA LEU A 133 -2.18 -23.66 -13.34
C LEU A 133 -2.88 -23.98 -14.67
N SER A 134 -3.02 -22.99 -15.56
CA SER A 134 -3.67 -23.17 -16.86
C SER A 134 -2.77 -23.80 -17.94
N LYS A 135 -1.44 -23.86 -17.73
CA LYS A 135 -0.48 -24.26 -18.78
C LYS A 135 0.50 -25.36 -18.38
N LEU A 136 0.90 -25.46 -17.11
CA LEU A 136 2.02 -26.30 -16.67
C LEU A 136 1.74 -26.97 -15.31
N VAL A 137 1.27 -28.22 -15.36
CA VAL A 137 0.90 -29.01 -14.16
C VAL A 137 2.07 -29.24 -13.22
N ARG A 138 3.27 -29.57 -13.73
CA ARG A 138 4.46 -29.85 -12.89
C ARG A 138 4.92 -28.63 -12.09
N LEU A 139 5.02 -27.46 -12.73
CA LEU A 139 5.44 -26.22 -12.07
C LEU A 139 4.41 -25.78 -11.02
N THR A 140 3.13 -26.05 -11.25
CA THR A 140 2.05 -25.76 -10.31
C THR A 140 2.24 -26.50 -8.98
N ILE A 141 2.63 -27.77 -9.00
CA ILE A 141 2.84 -28.57 -7.78
C ILE A 141 3.98 -27.97 -6.95
N THR A 142 5.08 -27.59 -7.60
CA THR A 142 6.23 -26.95 -6.95
C THR A 142 5.86 -25.61 -6.32
N LEU A 143 5.10 -24.76 -7.03
CA LEU A 143 4.64 -23.46 -6.52
C LEU A 143 3.72 -23.63 -5.30
N LYS A 144 2.75 -24.56 -5.38
CA LYS A 144 1.81 -24.85 -4.28
C LYS A 144 2.52 -25.32 -3.02
N ASN A 145 3.55 -26.15 -3.14
CA ASN A 145 4.30 -26.67 -1.99
C ASN A 145 5.22 -25.61 -1.36
N ASN A 146 5.69 -24.64 -2.15
CA ASN A 146 6.66 -23.64 -1.71
C ASN A 146 6.08 -22.23 -1.47
N ARG A 147 4.75 -22.06 -1.39
CA ARG A 147 4.11 -20.72 -1.25
C ARG A 147 4.70 -19.87 -0.12
N LYS A 148 4.97 -20.47 1.04
CA LYS A 148 5.56 -19.75 2.19
C LYS A 148 6.95 -19.21 1.84
N SER A 149 7.79 -20.01 1.20
CA SER A 149 9.12 -19.60 0.76
C SER A 149 9.05 -18.49 -0.29
N ILE A 150 8.08 -18.55 -1.20
CA ILE A 150 7.84 -17.49 -2.21
C ILE A 150 7.46 -16.17 -1.53
N ILE A 151 6.59 -16.21 -0.52
CA ILE A 151 6.20 -15.02 0.25
C ILE A 151 7.41 -14.44 0.99
N ILE A 152 8.22 -15.29 1.63
CA ILE A 152 9.45 -14.87 2.32
C ILE A 152 10.44 -14.24 1.33
N ALA A 153 10.62 -14.84 0.15
CA ALA A 153 11.47 -14.28 -0.90
C ALA A 153 10.98 -12.90 -1.35
N GLY A 154 9.66 -12.73 -1.54
CA GLY A 154 9.05 -11.44 -1.83
C GLY A 154 9.34 -10.40 -0.74
N LEU A 155 9.21 -10.78 0.54
CA LEU A 155 9.53 -9.91 1.67
C LEU A 155 11.01 -9.50 1.68
N VAL A 156 11.92 -10.45 1.48
CA VAL A 156 13.36 -10.17 1.41
C VAL A 156 13.66 -9.20 0.28
N LEU A 157 13.09 -9.40 -0.92
CA LEU A 157 13.26 -8.48 -2.03
C LEU A 157 12.71 -7.08 -1.71
N SER A 158 11.53 -6.97 -1.10
CA SER A 158 10.97 -5.68 -0.68
C SER A 158 11.86 -4.97 0.35
N VAL A 159 12.43 -5.70 1.31
CA VAL A 159 13.39 -5.15 2.28
C VAL A 159 14.68 -4.70 1.59
N LEU A 160 15.22 -5.46 0.64
CA LEU A 160 16.41 -5.05 -0.11
C LEU A 160 16.15 -3.80 -0.95
N SER A 161 14.95 -3.65 -1.50
CA SER A 161 14.64 -2.51 -2.36
C SER A 161 14.35 -1.22 -1.59
N TYR A 162 13.67 -1.30 -0.45
CA TYR A 162 13.19 -0.13 0.30
C TYR A 162 13.88 0.07 1.65
N GLY A 163 14.57 -0.93 2.19
CA GLY A 163 15.20 -0.87 3.52
C GLY A 163 16.24 0.25 3.66
N SER A 164 16.89 0.65 2.56
CA SER A 164 17.82 1.77 2.57
C SER A 164 17.19 3.12 2.96
N MET A 165 15.86 3.29 2.83
CA MET A 165 15.16 4.53 3.23
C MET A 165 15.38 4.89 4.70
N MET A 166 15.59 3.88 5.57
CA MET A 166 15.87 4.10 6.99
C MET A 166 17.16 4.89 7.23
N PHE A 167 18.11 4.80 6.29
CA PHE A 167 19.45 5.41 6.39
C PHE A 167 19.62 6.65 5.51
N GLU A 168 18.59 7.07 4.78
CA GLU A 168 18.66 8.20 3.85
C GLU A 168 18.49 9.56 4.52
N THR A 169 17.84 9.57 5.68
CA THR A 169 17.62 10.80 6.46
C THR A 169 18.23 10.65 7.84
N GLN A 170 18.82 11.73 8.33
CA GLN A 170 19.37 11.83 9.68
C GLN A 170 18.66 12.92 10.46
N PHE A 171 18.60 12.70 11.78
CA PHE A 171 18.06 13.66 12.72
C PHE A 171 19.20 14.62 13.10
N ILE A 172 18.98 15.92 12.94
CA ILE A 172 19.88 16.95 13.42
C ILE A 172 19.14 17.82 14.41
N ARG A 173 19.80 18.09 15.53
CA ARG A 173 19.36 19.02 16.55
C ARG A 173 20.12 20.33 16.40
N ASP A 174 19.41 21.43 16.23
CA ASP A 174 20.01 22.77 16.33
C ASP A 174 19.89 23.28 17.77
N PRO A 175 21.00 23.40 18.52
CA PRO A 175 20.96 23.95 19.86
C PRO A 175 20.47 25.40 19.91
N LYS A 176 20.57 26.14 18.80
CA LYS A 176 20.11 27.54 18.72
C LYS A 176 18.59 27.68 18.70
N CYS A 177 17.89 26.62 18.29
CA CYS A 177 16.42 26.58 18.23
C CYS A 177 15.81 25.76 19.38
N ALA A 178 16.52 25.62 20.52
CA ALA A 178 16.05 24.80 21.62
C ALA A 178 14.66 25.21 22.12
N GLY A 179 13.73 24.25 22.21
CA GLY A 179 12.36 24.50 22.65
C GLY A 179 11.43 25.08 21.57
N THR A 180 11.91 25.31 20.35
CA THR A 180 11.07 25.75 19.23
C THR A 180 10.78 24.60 18.26
N ILE A 181 9.94 24.85 17.25
CA ILE A 181 9.56 23.82 16.29
C ILE A 181 10.78 23.29 15.55
N ASN A 182 11.71 24.15 15.11
CA ASN A 182 12.88 23.73 14.33
C ASN A 182 14.11 23.35 15.16
N GLU A 183 13.94 23.10 16.47
CA GLU A 183 14.97 22.43 17.29
C GLU A 183 15.46 21.14 16.62
N ASN A 184 14.51 20.35 16.14
CA ASN A 184 14.76 19.06 15.52
C ASN A 184 14.28 19.06 14.08
N PHE A 185 15.18 18.82 13.14
CA PHE A 185 14.84 18.73 11.72
C PHE A 185 15.51 17.52 11.06
N LEU A 186 14.93 17.11 9.94
CA LEU A 186 15.49 16.06 9.10
C LEU A 186 16.40 16.69 8.06
N THR A 187 17.56 16.07 7.87
CA THR A 187 18.38 16.35 6.68
C THR A 187 18.76 15.04 6.00
N VAL A 188 19.24 15.16 4.77
CA VAL A 188 19.73 14.04 3.97
C VAL A 188 21.10 13.57 4.49
N THR A 189 21.35 12.27 4.43
CA THR A 189 22.66 11.69 4.77
C THR A 189 23.63 11.76 3.60
N SER A 190 24.90 11.43 3.85
CA SER A 190 25.92 11.27 2.78
C SER A 190 25.54 10.18 1.78
N LEU A 191 24.80 9.15 2.22
CA LEU A 191 24.25 8.12 1.33
C LEU A 191 23.35 8.74 0.27
N THR A 192 22.39 9.56 0.70
CA THR A 192 21.46 10.25 -0.22
C THR A 192 22.16 11.29 -1.08
N ARG A 193 23.16 12.00 -0.54
CA ARG A 193 23.92 12.99 -1.32
C ARG A 193 24.70 12.35 -2.48
N ASN A 194 25.28 11.17 -2.25
CA ASN A 194 26.12 10.50 -3.25
C ASN A 194 25.32 9.55 -4.16
N TRP A 195 24.32 8.87 -3.60
CA TRP A 195 23.59 7.77 -4.24
C TRP A 195 22.08 7.99 -4.31
N GLY A 196 21.55 9.11 -3.80
CA GLY A 196 20.11 9.34 -3.67
C GLY A 196 19.37 9.26 -5.00
N PHE A 197 19.91 9.88 -6.06
CA PHE A 197 19.35 9.79 -7.40
C PHE A 197 19.22 8.33 -7.89
N LEU A 198 20.27 7.53 -7.70
CA LEU A 198 20.28 6.12 -8.12
C LEU A 198 19.32 5.27 -7.29
N LEU A 199 19.29 5.47 -5.98
CA LEU A 199 18.38 4.76 -5.06
C LEU A 199 16.91 5.09 -5.35
N GLN A 200 16.59 6.38 -5.54
CA GLN A 200 15.25 6.83 -5.86
C GLN A 200 14.82 6.35 -7.25
N SER A 201 15.67 6.49 -8.28
CA SER A 201 15.42 5.95 -9.63
C SER A 201 15.13 4.45 -9.60
N TYR A 202 15.99 3.69 -8.90
CA TYR A 202 15.85 2.24 -8.78
C TYR A 202 14.52 1.86 -8.15
N ARG A 203 14.11 2.50 -7.03
CA ARG A 203 12.83 2.20 -6.37
C ARG A 203 11.63 2.57 -7.21
N THR A 204 11.67 3.71 -7.89
CA THR A 204 10.60 4.14 -8.79
C THR A 204 10.42 3.14 -9.92
N VAL A 205 11.50 2.79 -10.63
CA VAL A 205 11.46 1.80 -11.71
C VAL A 205 11.02 0.43 -11.20
N PHE A 206 11.56 -0.01 -10.06
CA PHE A 206 11.23 -1.30 -9.45
C PHE A 206 9.74 -1.38 -9.07
N GLY A 207 9.19 -0.37 -8.41
CA GLY A 207 7.79 -0.33 -7.99
C GLY A 207 6.81 -0.36 -9.16
N ILE A 208 7.10 0.40 -10.22
CA ILE A 208 6.30 0.40 -11.46
C ILE A 208 6.38 -0.96 -12.14
N LEU A 209 7.60 -1.47 -12.37
CA LEU A 209 7.82 -2.73 -13.08
C LEU A 209 7.11 -3.88 -12.37
N LEU A 210 7.21 -3.94 -11.05
CA LEU A 210 6.55 -4.96 -10.24
C LEU A 210 5.02 -4.89 -10.39
N SER A 211 4.45 -3.70 -10.33
CA SER A 211 3.00 -3.50 -10.44
C SER A 211 2.49 -3.77 -11.87
N LEU A 212 3.27 -3.41 -12.89
CA LEU A 212 2.99 -3.74 -14.30
C LEU A 212 3.05 -5.25 -14.54
N LEU A 213 4.04 -5.94 -14.00
CA LEU A 213 4.13 -7.40 -14.09
C LEU A 213 2.92 -8.08 -13.46
N ALA A 214 2.45 -7.59 -12.30
CA ALA A 214 1.25 -8.10 -11.65
C ALA A 214 0.01 -7.91 -12.55
N PHE A 215 -0.13 -6.72 -13.15
CA PHE A 215 -1.20 -6.40 -14.08
C PHE A 215 -1.16 -7.28 -15.35
N ILE A 216 0.01 -7.42 -15.98
CA ILE A 216 0.19 -8.27 -17.17
C ILE A 216 -0.12 -9.73 -16.86
N ALA A 217 0.32 -10.25 -15.70
CA ALA A 217 0.00 -11.60 -15.27
C ALA A 217 -1.51 -11.80 -15.04
N ALA A 218 -2.18 -10.82 -14.43
CA ALA A 218 -3.63 -10.85 -14.23
C ALA A 218 -4.42 -10.79 -15.55
N LEU A 219 -3.98 -9.95 -16.49
CA LEU A 219 -4.52 -9.92 -17.86
C LEU A 219 -4.31 -11.27 -18.57
N GLY A 220 -3.12 -11.85 -18.45
CA GLY A 220 -2.80 -13.17 -18.99
C GLY A 220 -3.75 -14.26 -18.47
N CYS A 221 -4.14 -14.20 -17.20
CA CYS A 221 -5.13 -15.09 -16.59
C CYS A 221 -6.54 -14.94 -17.19
N MET A 222 -6.90 -13.73 -17.63
CA MET A 222 -8.18 -13.46 -18.30
C MET A 222 -8.14 -13.98 -19.74
N PHE A 223 -7.11 -13.65 -20.50
CA PHE A 223 -7.00 -14.04 -21.92
C PHE A 223 -6.79 -15.54 -22.13
N ALA A 224 -6.02 -16.20 -21.26
CA ALA A 224 -5.84 -17.65 -21.32
C ALA A 224 -7.19 -18.39 -21.23
N LYS A 225 -8.11 -17.87 -20.42
CA LYS A 225 -9.46 -18.44 -20.28
C LYS A 225 -10.39 -18.10 -21.43
N ALA A 226 -10.36 -16.87 -21.92
CA ALA A 226 -11.12 -16.49 -23.10
C ALA A 226 -10.77 -17.40 -24.29
N ARG A 227 -9.49 -17.76 -24.47
CA ARG A 227 -9.08 -18.74 -25.48
C ARG A 227 -9.65 -20.13 -25.21
N THR A 228 -9.59 -20.66 -23.99
CA THR A 228 -10.15 -21.99 -23.70
C THR A 228 -11.66 -22.06 -23.94
N GLN A 229 -12.41 -20.97 -23.71
CA GLN A 229 -13.85 -20.91 -23.97
C GLN A 229 -14.17 -20.87 -25.47
N VAL A 230 -13.34 -20.22 -26.29
CA VAL A 230 -13.56 -20.11 -27.75
C VAL A 230 -13.26 -21.41 -28.50
N TYR A 231 -12.24 -22.16 -28.09
CA TYR A 231 -11.82 -23.39 -28.79
C TYR A 231 -12.46 -24.69 -28.28
N GLY A 232 -13.17 -24.66 -27.14
CA GLY A 232 -13.78 -25.84 -26.51
C GLY A 232 -15.30 -25.81 -26.34
N PRO A 233 -16.13 -25.45 -27.34
CA PRO A 233 -17.58 -25.36 -27.16
C PRO A 233 -18.31 -26.72 -27.13
N VAL A 234 -17.60 -27.85 -27.25
CA VAL A 234 -18.22 -29.17 -27.43
C VAL A 234 -18.47 -29.83 -26.06
N ALA A 235 -19.74 -29.85 -25.66
CA ALA A 235 -20.33 -30.66 -24.57
C ALA A 235 -19.69 -30.47 -23.18
N GLN A 236 -19.82 -29.27 -22.61
CA GLN A 236 -19.40 -28.99 -21.24
C GLN A 236 -20.54 -29.36 -20.28
N LYS A 237 -20.31 -30.33 -19.39
CA LYS A 237 -21.25 -30.66 -18.29
C LYS A 237 -21.50 -29.43 -17.43
N GLU A 238 -22.68 -29.33 -16.81
CA GLU A 238 -23.04 -28.21 -15.91
C GLU A 238 -21.96 -27.93 -14.85
N ALA A 239 -21.33 -28.98 -14.30
CA ALA A 239 -20.23 -28.86 -13.35
C ALA A 239 -18.96 -28.21 -13.95
N ASP A 240 -18.66 -28.46 -15.24
CA ASP A 240 -17.52 -27.85 -15.92
C ASP A 240 -17.81 -26.38 -16.30
N LEU A 241 -19.07 -26.06 -16.60
CA LEU A 241 -19.54 -24.69 -16.83
C LEU A 241 -19.47 -23.87 -15.52
N GLU A 242 -19.87 -24.46 -14.40
CA GLU A 242 -19.77 -23.82 -13.09
C GLU A 242 -18.31 -23.57 -12.70
N ASN A 243 -17.44 -24.57 -12.86
CA ASN A 243 -16.00 -24.45 -12.61
C ASN A 243 -15.34 -23.36 -13.47
N THR A 244 -15.72 -23.24 -14.75
CA THR A 244 -15.19 -22.20 -15.66
C THR A 244 -15.70 -20.80 -15.31
N ASN A 245 -16.96 -20.67 -14.88
CA ASN A 245 -17.53 -19.41 -14.39
C ASN A 245 -16.84 -18.93 -13.11
N GLN A 246 -16.68 -19.81 -12.12
CA GLN A 246 -15.93 -19.52 -10.88
C GLN A 246 -14.48 -19.11 -11.19
N ALA A 247 -13.85 -19.81 -12.13
CA ALA A 247 -12.49 -19.47 -12.53
C ALA A 247 -12.44 -18.08 -13.19
N THR A 248 -13.40 -17.71 -14.03
CA THR A 248 -13.48 -16.40 -14.71
C THR A 248 -13.66 -15.27 -13.71
N ILE A 249 -14.58 -15.45 -12.77
CA ILE A 249 -14.81 -14.55 -11.65
C ILE A 249 -13.49 -14.27 -10.91
N ARG A 250 -12.76 -15.33 -10.56
CA ARG A 250 -11.48 -15.19 -9.84
C ARG A 250 -10.37 -14.50 -10.63
N SER A 251 -10.37 -14.61 -11.95
CA SER A 251 -9.45 -13.85 -12.80
C SER A 251 -9.83 -12.36 -12.85
N ARG A 252 -11.12 -12.01 -12.86
CA ARG A 252 -11.60 -10.61 -12.81
C ARG A 252 -11.28 -9.94 -11.49
N THR A 253 -11.47 -10.63 -10.37
CA THR A 253 -11.10 -10.16 -9.03
C THR A 253 -9.62 -9.76 -8.98
N LEU A 254 -8.72 -10.63 -9.48
CA LEU A 254 -7.29 -10.34 -9.52
C LEU A 254 -6.92 -9.19 -10.45
N LEU A 255 -7.61 -9.06 -11.59
CA LEU A 255 -7.39 -7.94 -12.49
C LEU A 255 -7.74 -6.60 -11.82
N LEU A 256 -8.87 -6.52 -11.12
CA LEU A 256 -9.25 -5.30 -10.39
C LEU A 256 -8.28 -4.97 -9.26
N LEU A 257 -7.80 -5.99 -8.53
CA LEU A 257 -6.73 -5.81 -7.53
C LEU A 257 -5.43 -5.30 -8.16
N ALA A 258 -5.03 -5.84 -9.31
CA ALA A 258 -3.83 -5.40 -10.01
C ALA A 258 -3.96 -3.97 -10.56
N ILE A 259 -5.13 -3.60 -11.09
CA ILE A 259 -5.40 -2.22 -11.57
C ILE A 259 -5.31 -1.23 -10.42
N THR A 260 -6.01 -1.50 -9.31
CA THR A 260 -6.02 -0.60 -8.14
C THR A 260 -4.61 -0.43 -7.55
N ASN A 261 -3.79 -1.49 -7.51
CA ASN A 261 -2.40 -1.42 -7.08
C ASN A 261 -1.44 -0.78 -8.11
N LEU A 262 -1.80 -0.69 -9.39
CA LEU A 262 -0.96 -0.09 -10.42
C LEU A 262 -1.01 1.44 -10.42
N MET A 263 -2.16 2.02 -10.05
CA MET A 263 -2.40 3.45 -10.20
C MET A 263 -1.41 4.33 -9.41
N SER A 264 -1.19 4.02 -8.13
CA SER A 264 -0.29 4.83 -7.27
C SER A 264 1.17 4.81 -7.76
N PRO A 265 1.81 3.65 -8.02
CA PRO A 265 3.16 3.60 -8.58
C PRO A 265 3.32 4.31 -9.93
N VAL A 266 2.33 4.22 -10.83
CA VAL A 266 2.38 4.90 -12.13
C VAL A 266 2.33 6.42 -11.96
N LEU A 267 1.42 6.94 -11.14
CA LEU A 267 1.36 8.37 -10.88
C LEU A 267 2.60 8.88 -10.14
N GLY A 268 3.12 8.09 -9.19
CA GLY A 268 4.37 8.40 -8.49
C GLY A 268 5.56 8.49 -9.43
N ALA A 269 5.61 7.62 -10.44
CA ALA A 269 6.61 7.68 -11.50
C ALA A 269 6.53 8.94 -12.34
N VAL A 270 5.31 9.38 -12.68
CA VAL A 270 5.09 10.60 -13.45
C VAL A 270 5.59 11.80 -12.66
N ILE A 271 5.25 11.89 -11.37
CA ILE A 271 5.72 12.97 -10.50
C ILE A 271 7.24 12.95 -10.37
N TYR A 272 7.84 11.77 -10.18
CA TYR A 272 9.29 11.62 -10.13
C TYR A 272 9.99 12.05 -11.43
N ALA A 273 9.46 11.63 -12.59
CA ALA A 273 10.00 12.02 -13.88
C ALA A 273 9.91 13.54 -14.07
N TRP A 274 8.81 14.15 -13.63
CA TRP A 274 8.63 15.60 -13.69
C TRP A 274 9.60 16.34 -12.77
N GLU A 275 9.77 15.89 -11.52
CA GLU A 275 10.74 16.44 -10.57
C GLU A 275 12.16 16.46 -11.15
N HIS A 276 12.52 15.45 -11.95
CA HIS A 276 13.85 15.37 -12.57
C HIS A 276 14.00 16.22 -13.84
N ILE A 277 12.95 16.34 -14.65
CA ILE A 277 12.99 17.10 -15.91
C ILE A 277 12.91 18.61 -15.64
N ASP A 278 12.03 19.04 -14.74
CA ASP A 278 11.70 20.44 -14.52
C ASP A 278 11.25 20.70 -13.07
N SER A 279 12.23 20.69 -12.16
CA SER A 279 11.99 20.99 -10.74
C SER A 279 11.53 22.44 -10.51
N GLU A 280 11.94 23.40 -11.35
CA GLU A 280 11.55 24.80 -11.21
C GLU A 280 10.06 25.00 -11.42
N SER A 281 9.46 24.35 -12.42
CA SER A 281 8.01 24.38 -12.64
C SER A 281 7.20 23.77 -11.48
N LEU A 282 7.72 22.72 -10.83
CA LEU A 282 7.12 22.16 -9.62
C LEU A 282 7.20 23.12 -8.44
N ILE A 283 8.35 23.76 -8.22
CA ILE A 283 8.56 24.74 -7.15
C ILE A 283 7.65 25.95 -7.37
N ASN A 284 7.51 26.42 -8.61
CA ASN A 284 6.62 27.50 -8.98
C ASN A 284 5.13 27.15 -8.76
N ASN A 285 4.78 25.86 -8.80
CA ASN A 285 3.43 25.35 -8.52
C ASN A 285 3.42 24.43 -7.29
N LEU A 286 3.97 24.91 -6.17
CA LEU A 286 4.09 24.14 -4.92
C LEU A 286 2.75 23.52 -4.47
N PHE A 287 1.63 24.23 -4.68
CA PHE A 287 0.28 23.71 -4.40
C PHE A 287 0.02 22.38 -5.10
N PHE A 288 0.23 22.33 -6.41
CA PHE A 288 -0.02 21.14 -7.22
C PHE A 288 0.87 19.99 -6.74
N TYR A 289 2.15 20.26 -6.50
CA TYR A 289 3.11 19.25 -6.08
C TYR A 289 2.74 18.62 -4.73
N VAL A 290 2.46 19.45 -3.71
CA VAL A 290 2.12 18.97 -2.37
C VAL A 290 0.82 18.16 -2.39
N ILE A 291 -0.23 18.65 -3.08
CA ILE A 291 -1.50 17.93 -3.21
C ILE A 291 -1.32 16.64 -4.00
N ALA A 292 -0.48 16.62 -5.04
CA ALA A 292 -0.21 15.41 -5.81
C ALA A 292 0.44 14.31 -4.95
N ILE A 293 1.40 14.66 -4.09
CA ILE A 293 2.02 13.71 -3.14
C ILE A 293 0.99 13.18 -2.14
N ASP A 294 0.14 14.06 -1.57
CA ASP A 294 -0.92 13.64 -0.66
C ASP A 294 -1.92 12.70 -1.37
N MET A 295 -2.24 12.97 -2.64
CA MET A 295 -3.09 12.12 -3.47
C MET A 295 -2.50 10.73 -3.76
N LEU A 296 -1.17 10.60 -3.93
CA LEU A 296 -0.53 9.28 -4.06
C LEU A 296 -0.73 8.41 -2.80
N SER A 297 -0.57 9.03 -1.64
CA SER A 297 -0.79 8.38 -0.35
C SER A 297 -2.25 7.99 -0.18
N LEU A 298 -3.18 8.86 -0.59
CA LEU A 298 -4.62 8.58 -0.60
C LEU A 298 -4.99 7.44 -1.55
N LEU A 299 -4.42 7.41 -2.76
CA LEU A 299 -4.74 6.37 -3.73
C LEU A 299 -4.30 4.99 -3.24
N THR A 300 -3.20 4.95 -2.51
CA THR A 300 -2.72 3.74 -1.85
C THR A 300 -3.71 3.26 -0.78
N ILE A 301 -4.24 4.16 0.06
CA ILE A 301 -5.24 3.76 1.07
C ILE A 301 -6.59 3.39 0.44
N VAL A 302 -6.99 4.04 -0.66
CA VAL A 302 -8.19 3.69 -1.43
C VAL A 302 -8.07 2.27 -1.98
N ALA A 303 -6.91 1.90 -2.55
CA ALA A 303 -6.67 0.53 -3.02
C ALA A 303 -6.82 -0.50 -1.89
N CYS A 304 -6.30 -0.20 -0.69
CA CYS A 304 -6.49 -1.04 0.50
C CYS A 304 -7.96 -1.11 0.94
N ALA A 305 -8.70 0.01 0.92
CA ALA A 305 -10.11 0.07 1.34
C ALA A 305 -11.05 -0.69 0.38
N LEU A 306 -10.79 -0.61 -0.92
CA LEU A 306 -11.60 -1.27 -1.96
C LEU A 306 -11.50 -2.79 -1.91
N ARG A 307 -10.54 -3.33 -1.16
CA ARG A 307 -10.19 -4.74 -1.20
C ARG A 307 -11.31 -5.69 -0.80
N LEU A 308 -11.90 -5.48 0.39
CA LEU A 308 -13.03 -6.28 0.84
C LEU A 308 -14.21 -6.12 -0.12
N LEU A 309 -14.44 -4.90 -0.62
CA LEU A 309 -15.50 -4.61 -1.59
C LEU A 309 -15.31 -5.40 -2.89
N ILE A 310 -14.09 -5.42 -3.44
CA ILE A 310 -13.75 -6.18 -4.64
C ILE A 310 -14.03 -7.68 -4.43
N TYR A 311 -13.66 -8.25 -3.27
CA TYR A 311 -13.98 -9.66 -2.99
C TYR A 311 -15.49 -9.90 -2.88
N LEU A 312 -16.24 -9.04 -2.19
CA LEU A 312 -17.68 -9.21 -2.02
C LEU A 312 -18.47 -9.01 -3.32
N LEU A 313 -18.00 -8.12 -4.21
CA LEU A 313 -18.65 -7.85 -5.49
C LEU A 313 -18.33 -8.93 -6.52
N CYS A 314 -17.07 -9.33 -6.61
CA CYS A 314 -16.62 -10.23 -7.66
C CYS A 314 -16.80 -11.70 -7.30
N GLU A 315 -16.56 -12.12 -6.05
CA GLU A 315 -16.56 -13.55 -5.66
C GLU A 315 -17.87 -13.98 -4.95
N PRO A 316 -18.80 -14.68 -5.64
CA PRO A 316 -20.08 -15.05 -5.05
C PRO A 316 -19.93 -16.10 -3.93
N GLU A 317 -19.01 -17.06 -4.09
CA GLU A 317 -18.70 -18.06 -3.05
C GLU A 317 -18.10 -17.40 -1.80
N PHE A 318 -17.18 -16.46 -2.00
CA PHE A 318 -16.62 -15.69 -0.90
C PHE A 318 -17.72 -14.94 -0.15
N ARG A 319 -18.63 -14.29 -0.90
CA ARG A 319 -19.75 -13.54 -0.33
C ARG A 319 -20.71 -14.41 0.47
N GLN A 320 -21.03 -15.61 -0.01
CA GLN A 320 -21.90 -16.55 0.72
C GLN A 320 -21.23 -17.02 2.01
N ASP A 321 -19.98 -17.48 1.94
CA ASP A 321 -19.24 -17.94 3.11
C ASP A 321 -19.02 -16.81 4.13
N PHE A 322 -18.77 -15.59 3.66
CA PHE A 322 -18.60 -14.42 4.52
C PHE A 322 -19.90 -14.04 5.23
N LYS A 323 -21.06 -14.12 4.55
CA LYS A 323 -22.37 -13.92 5.18
C LYS A 323 -22.62 -14.98 6.25
N ASN A 324 -22.35 -16.26 5.96
CA ASN A 324 -22.52 -17.34 6.91
C ASN A 324 -21.63 -17.16 8.15
N PHE A 325 -20.38 -16.71 7.96
CA PHE A 325 -19.48 -16.37 9.04
C PHE A 325 -20.03 -15.26 9.95
N LEU A 326 -20.58 -14.18 9.38
CA LEU A 326 -21.17 -13.09 10.15
C LEU A 326 -22.42 -13.54 10.92
N VAL A 327 -23.27 -14.39 10.33
CA VAL A 327 -24.47 -14.93 10.99
C VAL A 327 -24.08 -15.87 12.14
N CYS A 328 -23.12 -16.77 11.94
CA CYS A 328 -22.65 -17.69 12.98
C CYS A 328 -22.10 -16.92 14.19
N LYS A 329 -21.26 -15.91 13.95
CA LYS A 329 -20.71 -15.07 15.01
C LYS A 329 -21.79 -14.26 15.74
N LYS A 330 -22.83 -13.80 15.02
CA LYS A 330 -23.99 -13.15 15.64
C LYS A 330 -24.73 -14.08 16.59
N ASN A 331 -24.95 -15.33 16.19
CA ASN A 331 -25.64 -16.33 17.01
C ASN A 331 -24.81 -16.71 18.26
N GLU A 332 -23.49 -16.82 18.14
CA GLU A 332 -22.58 -17.07 19.28
C GLU A 332 -22.62 -15.92 20.30
N LEU A 333 -22.65 -14.66 19.84
CA LEU A 333 -22.77 -13.50 20.72
C LEU A 333 -24.11 -13.48 21.46
N GLN A 334 -25.21 -13.77 20.77
CA GLN A 334 -26.55 -13.84 21.39
C GLN A 334 -26.66 -14.97 22.43
N HIS A 335 -26.07 -16.14 22.17
CA HIS A 335 -26.03 -17.23 23.17
C HIS A 335 -25.14 -16.90 24.37
N SER A 336 -24.06 -16.14 24.17
CA SER A 336 -23.17 -15.72 25.25
C SER A 336 -23.81 -14.66 26.17
N GLU A 337 -24.63 -13.76 25.62
CA GLU A 337 -25.40 -12.80 26.42
C GLU A 337 -26.51 -13.48 27.24
N VAL A 338 -27.17 -14.51 26.69
CA VAL A 338 -28.22 -15.26 27.40
C VAL A 338 -27.66 -16.18 28.49
N ALA A 339 -26.42 -16.68 28.33
CA ALA A 339 -25.75 -17.52 29.34
C ALA A 339 -25.04 -16.74 30.45
N GLY A 340 -24.95 -15.40 30.34
CA GLY A 340 -24.36 -14.49 31.33
C GLY A 340 -25.37 -13.80 32.26
N LEU A 341 -26.66 -14.11 32.12
CA LEU A 341 -27.78 -13.77 33.01
C LEU A 341 -28.18 -15.02 33.79
#